data_AF-D0WCS6-F1
#
_entry.id   AF-D0WCS6-F1
#
_cell.length_a   1.000
_cell.length_b   1.000
_cell.length_c   1.000
_cell.angle_alpha   90.00
_cell.angle_beta   90.00
_cell.angle_gamma   90.00
#
_symmetry.space_group_name_H-M   'P 1'
#
loop_
_entity.id
_entity.type
_entity.pdbx_description
1 polymer ?
#
loop_
_entity_poly.entity_id
_entity_poly.type
_entity_poly.pdbx_seq_one_letter_code
_entity_poly.pdbx_strand_id
1 'polypeptide(L)'
;MSAILGGSDDGDTSIILRAELYNRLRDNRGLMLLSKDEEEFFQFNTPLSGLDALLAQSQEQMAAPSHTPLVKLLGITPSGLNASTEGEIAVYYDHIRAMQENLLRDPLDKLLKLVQLHLFGKVDDNITFDFVPLRQMSETELSTIRKSDTDRDVAYIQAGVVSAEEVRGRLAGEPGSGYNGIDVEDVPEMPDDGFSDGMNDGAEEDVGGQAAPKPEPAQDAEWDESKHPRAENGRFGGGSGEKQTKKPSKGETDLGSLFQTAISNSGGNAVYSDFAVIDGKTAGIVKAETGIDISGWRHSIGEADIRHILKKHGNEKRKTAVGSVPLLDRI
;
A
#
# COMPACT_ATOMS: atom_id res chain seq x y z
N MET A 1 -18.68 -69.15 26.33
CA MET A 1 -18.88 -67.76 26.78
C MET A 1 -19.00 -67.61 28.30
N SER A 2 -19.47 -68.60 29.08
CA SER A 2 -19.54 -68.44 30.56
C SER A 2 -18.17 -68.47 31.26
N ALA A 3 -17.15 -69.11 30.69
CA ALA A 3 -15.80 -69.17 31.28
C ALA A 3 -15.02 -67.84 31.23
N ILE A 4 -15.37 -66.92 30.33
CA ILE A 4 -14.67 -65.63 30.16
C ILE A 4 -15.25 -64.58 31.13
N LEU A 5 -16.51 -64.72 31.52
CA LEU A 5 -17.20 -63.80 32.44
C LEU A 5 -17.15 -64.26 33.90
N GLY A 6 -17.06 -65.57 34.16
CA GLY A 6 -17.15 -66.15 35.51
C GLY A 6 -15.83 -66.36 36.25
N GLY A 7 -14.73 -65.76 35.78
CA GLY A 7 -13.46 -65.75 36.51
C GLY A 7 -12.93 -67.14 36.93
N SER A 8 -12.94 -68.14 36.04
CA SER A 8 -12.37 -69.46 36.38
C SER A 8 -10.84 -69.44 36.40
N ASP A 9 -10.28 -70.30 37.26
CA ASP A 9 -8.90 -70.51 37.77
C ASP A 9 -7.66 -70.34 36.85
N ASP A 10 -7.81 -69.99 35.56
CA ASP A 10 -6.73 -69.57 34.67
C ASP A 10 -6.68 -68.02 34.62
N GLY A 11 -6.18 -67.43 35.69
CA GLY A 11 -6.27 -65.99 35.98
C GLY A 11 -5.69 -65.06 34.90
N ASP A 12 -4.57 -65.42 34.28
CA ASP A 12 -3.88 -64.49 33.35
C ASP A 12 -4.53 -64.46 31.96
N THR A 13 -4.91 -65.62 31.42
CA THR A 13 -5.54 -65.72 30.09
C THR A 13 -6.97 -65.19 30.09
N SER A 14 -7.70 -65.36 31.19
CA SER A 14 -9.08 -64.87 31.32
C SER A 14 -9.13 -63.34 31.39
N ILE A 15 -8.19 -62.70 32.09
CA ILE A 15 -8.10 -61.23 32.17
C ILE A 15 -7.74 -60.60 30.81
N ILE A 16 -6.80 -61.19 30.06
CA ILE A 16 -6.38 -60.68 28.74
C ILE A 16 -7.54 -60.75 27.74
N LEU A 17 -8.22 -61.90 27.66
CA LEU A 17 -9.37 -62.07 26.77
C LEU A 17 -10.52 -61.13 27.15
N ARG A 18 -10.70 -60.86 28.44
CA ARG A 18 -11.70 -59.93 28.94
C ARG A 18 -11.35 -58.47 28.60
N ALA A 19 -10.09 -58.07 28.71
CA ALA A 19 -9.62 -56.75 28.30
C ALA A 19 -9.74 -56.55 26.78
N GLU A 20 -9.47 -57.59 25.98
CA GLU A 20 -9.64 -57.55 24.52
C GLU A 20 -11.12 -57.44 24.12
N LEU A 21 -12.00 -58.19 24.79
CA LEU A 21 -13.44 -58.09 24.59
C LEU A 21 -13.97 -56.71 25.01
N TYR A 22 -13.47 -56.18 26.13
CA TYR A 22 -13.79 -54.85 26.62
C TYR A 22 -13.39 -53.78 25.59
N ASN A 23 -12.17 -53.82 25.05
CA ASN A 23 -11.73 -52.86 24.03
C ASN A 23 -12.49 -52.99 22.70
N ARG A 24 -12.93 -54.20 22.32
CA ARG A 24 -13.73 -54.41 21.10
C ARG A 24 -15.19 -53.95 21.24
N LEU A 25 -15.78 -54.11 22.42
CA LEU A 25 -17.18 -53.77 22.67
C LEU A 25 -17.37 -52.36 23.26
N ARG A 26 -16.30 -51.73 23.76
CA ARG A 26 -16.30 -50.32 24.19
C ARG A 26 -16.28 -49.40 22.98
N ASP A 27 -17.41 -49.36 22.28
CA ASP A 27 -17.76 -48.38 21.26
C ASP A 27 -19.17 -47.85 21.54
N ASN A 28 -19.51 -46.67 21.04
CA ASN A 28 -20.83 -46.05 21.17
C ASN A 28 -21.95 -46.89 20.53
N ARG A 29 -21.58 -47.88 19.70
CA ARG A 29 -22.51 -48.82 19.03
C ARG A 29 -22.48 -50.23 19.65
N GLY A 30 -21.60 -50.46 20.64
CA GLY A 30 -21.45 -51.73 21.33
C GLY A 30 -22.34 -51.82 22.58
N LEU A 31 -22.44 -53.03 23.13
CA LEU A 31 -23.09 -53.30 24.42
C LEU A 31 -22.03 -53.81 25.39
N MET A 32 -21.96 -53.20 26.56
CA MET A 32 -21.14 -53.67 27.67
C MET A 32 -22.01 -54.51 28.62
N LEU A 33 -21.62 -55.76 28.84
CA LEU A 33 -22.26 -56.67 29.78
C LEU A 33 -21.44 -56.72 31.06
N LEU A 34 -22.11 -56.58 32.20
CA LEU A 34 -21.50 -56.53 33.53
C LEU A 34 -22.20 -57.51 34.47
N SER A 35 -21.43 -58.14 35.34
CA SER A 35 -21.98 -58.93 36.44
C SER A 35 -22.53 -58.00 37.51
N LYS A 36 -23.78 -58.21 37.94
CA LYS A 36 -24.47 -57.33 38.90
C LYS A 36 -23.79 -57.33 40.29
N ASP A 37 -23.25 -58.47 40.70
CA ASP A 37 -22.78 -58.69 42.08
C ASP A 37 -21.25 -58.55 42.21
N GLU A 38 -20.51 -58.58 41.10
CA GLU A 38 -19.03 -58.59 41.08
C GLU A 38 -18.42 -57.34 40.43
N GLU A 39 -19.18 -56.56 39.65
CA GLU A 39 -18.66 -55.44 38.85
C GLU A 39 -19.48 -54.16 38.98
N GLU A 40 -18.77 -53.05 39.15
CA GLU A 40 -19.34 -51.71 39.18
C GLU A 40 -18.87 -50.90 37.96
N PHE A 41 -19.79 -50.13 37.37
CA PHE A 41 -19.48 -49.22 36.28
C PHE A 41 -19.75 -47.78 36.69
N PHE A 42 -18.69 -46.98 36.65
CA PHE A 42 -18.76 -45.54 36.88
C PHE A 42 -18.61 -44.81 35.55
N GLN A 43 -19.64 -44.03 35.18
CA GLN A 43 -19.52 -43.07 34.10
C GLN A 43 -19.03 -41.73 34.66
N PHE A 44 -17.76 -41.42 34.43
CA PHE A 44 -17.26 -40.08 34.68
C PHE A 44 -17.75 -39.16 33.55
N ASN A 45 -18.82 -38.42 33.82
CA ASN A 45 -19.22 -37.33 32.92
C ASN A 45 -18.18 -36.23 33.04
N THR A 46 -17.49 -35.92 31.93
CA THR A 46 -16.63 -34.74 31.84
C THR A 46 -17.46 -33.61 31.24
N PRO A 47 -17.99 -32.69 32.05
CA PRO A 47 -18.76 -31.58 31.51
C PRO A 47 -17.85 -30.71 30.64
N LEU A 48 -18.21 -30.56 29.36
CA LEU A 48 -17.55 -29.68 28.39
C LEU A 48 -18.07 -28.23 28.47
N SER A 49 -18.75 -27.89 29.56
CA SER A 49 -19.26 -26.54 29.81
C SER A 49 -18.11 -25.54 29.93
N GLY A 50 -18.15 -24.44 29.18
CA GLY A 50 -17.11 -23.41 29.16
C GLY A 50 -15.99 -23.63 28.13
N LEU A 51 -16.03 -24.74 27.37
CA LEU A 51 -15.10 -24.95 26.24
C LEU A 51 -15.31 -23.90 25.14
N ASP A 52 -16.54 -23.47 24.92
CA ASP A 52 -16.93 -22.41 24.00
C ASP A 52 -16.26 -21.07 24.38
N ALA A 53 -16.26 -20.71 25.66
CA ALA A 53 -15.62 -19.50 26.15
C ALA A 53 -14.10 -19.54 25.99
N LEU A 54 -13.46 -20.68 26.29
CA LEU A 54 -12.01 -20.86 26.07
C LEU A 54 -11.64 -20.80 24.59
N LEU A 55 -12.45 -21.41 23.73
CA LEU A 55 -12.21 -21.39 22.29
C LEU A 55 -12.36 -19.96 21.74
N ALA A 56 -13.42 -19.25 22.13
CA ALA A 56 -13.62 -17.86 21.76
C ALA A 56 -12.43 -16.99 22.20
N GLN A 57 -12.01 -17.08 23.46
CA GLN A 57 -10.86 -16.34 23.97
C GLN A 57 -9.56 -16.68 23.24
N SER A 58 -9.33 -17.95 22.91
CA SER A 58 -8.17 -18.36 22.11
C SER A 58 -8.17 -17.72 20.72
N GLN A 59 -9.36 -17.56 20.13
CA GLN A 59 -9.54 -16.93 18.84
C GLN A 59 -9.27 -15.42 18.89
N GLU A 60 -9.63 -14.74 19.98
CA GLU A 60 -9.27 -13.33 20.20
C GLU A 60 -7.74 -13.16 20.35
N GLN A 61 -7.08 -14.07 21.08
CA GLN A 61 -5.63 -14.03 21.29
C GLN A 61 -4.84 -14.18 19.98
N MET A 62 -5.38 -14.88 18.97
CA MET A 62 -4.73 -14.98 17.66
C MET A 62 -4.62 -13.64 16.93
N ALA A 63 -5.53 -12.69 17.20
CA ALA A 63 -5.54 -11.38 16.56
C ALA A 63 -4.57 -10.38 17.23
N ALA A 64 -4.14 -10.66 18.46
CA ALA A 64 -3.31 -9.74 19.24
C ALA A 64 -1.94 -9.41 18.59
N PRO A 65 -1.19 -10.37 18.00
CA PRO A 65 0.13 -10.08 17.43
C PRO A 65 0.08 -9.24 16.16
N SER A 66 -1.00 -9.35 15.37
CA SER A 66 -1.13 -8.60 14.11
C SER A 66 -1.77 -7.22 14.30
N HIS A 67 -2.15 -6.86 15.53
CA HIS A 67 -2.89 -5.64 15.85
C HIS A 67 -4.11 -5.41 14.95
N THR A 68 -4.70 -6.51 14.44
CA THR A 68 -5.82 -6.45 13.51
C THR A 68 -7.11 -6.69 14.27
N PRO A 69 -8.12 -5.81 14.17
CA PRO A 69 -9.42 -6.02 14.83
C PRO A 69 -10.07 -7.33 14.38
N LEU A 70 -10.76 -8.01 15.31
CA LEU A 70 -11.43 -9.29 15.04
C LEU A 70 -12.47 -9.17 13.92
N VAL A 71 -13.16 -8.03 13.85
CA VAL A 71 -14.14 -7.76 12.79
C VAL A 71 -13.49 -7.78 11.41
N LYS A 72 -12.24 -7.33 11.28
CA LYS A 72 -11.50 -7.34 10.01
C LYS A 72 -10.83 -8.68 9.74
N LEU A 73 -10.29 -9.33 10.77
CA LEU A 73 -9.55 -10.59 10.63
C LEU A 73 -10.45 -11.81 10.45
N LEU A 74 -11.56 -11.85 11.20
CA LEU A 74 -12.41 -13.03 11.37
C LEU A 74 -13.88 -12.77 10.97
N GLY A 75 -14.28 -11.51 10.79
CA GLY A 75 -15.66 -11.16 10.45
C GLY A 75 -16.65 -11.34 11.60
N ILE A 76 -16.17 -11.53 12.83
CA ILE A 76 -16.99 -11.66 14.04
C ILE A 76 -16.89 -10.39 14.88
N THR A 77 -17.99 -10.02 15.52
CA THR A 77 -18.01 -8.93 16.49
C THR A 77 -17.46 -9.43 17.83
N PRO A 78 -16.56 -8.68 18.50
CA PRO A 78 -16.09 -9.05 19.83
C PRO A 78 -17.26 -9.15 20.82
N SER A 79 -17.15 -10.09 21.75
CA SER A 79 -18.21 -10.37 22.73
C SER A 79 -17.93 -9.60 24.03
N GLY A 80 -18.81 -8.67 24.42
CA GLY A 80 -18.66 -7.93 25.68
C GLY A 80 -19.61 -6.73 25.83
N LEU A 81 -19.78 -6.22 27.06
CA LEU A 81 -20.44 -4.94 27.30
C LEU A 81 -19.53 -3.83 26.72
N ASN A 82 -20.01 -3.11 25.70
CA ASN A 82 -19.30 -2.06 24.95
C ASN A 82 -18.38 -2.53 23.81
N ALA A 83 -18.76 -3.59 23.07
CA ALA A 83 -18.12 -3.92 21.79
C ALA A 83 -18.39 -2.84 20.72
N SER A 84 -17.66 -1.72 20.79
CA SER A 84 -17.69 -0.67 19.76
C SER A 84 -16.68 -1.00 18.66
N THR A 85 -17.17 -1.56 17.57
CA THR A 85 -16.38 -1.85 16.37
C THR A 85 -15.70 -0.60 15.79
N GLU A 86 -16.33 0.56 15.92
CA GLU A 86 -15.85 1.81 15.32
C GLU A 86 -14.54 2.30 15.95
N GLY A 87 -14.44 2.21 17.28
CA GLY A 87 -13.22 2.61 18.00
C GLY A 87 -12.04 1.69 17.66
N GLU A 88 -12.27 0.39 17.58
CA GLU A 88 -11.24 -0.59 17.19
C GLU A 88 -10.76 -0.38 15.75
N ILE A 89 -11.68 -0.09 14.82
CA ILE A 89 -11.34 0.22 13.43
C ILE A 89 -10.54 1.53 13.34
N ALA A 90 -10.87 2.55 14.14
CA ALA A 90 -10.11 3.80 14.18
C ALA A 90 -8.66 3.57 14.63
N VAL A 91 -8.46 2.85 15.73
CA VAL A 91 -7.12 2.48 16.23
C VAL A 91 -6.34 1.68 15.20
N TYR A 92 -7.00 0.77 14.47
CA TYR A 92 -6.39 -0.01 13.40
C TYR A 92 -5.93 0.88 12.23
N TYR A 93 -6.73 1.85 11.80
CA TYR A 93 -6.34 2.79 10.76
C TYR A 93 -5.18 3.68 11.19
N ASP A 94 -5.15 4.13 12.44
CA ASP A 94 -4.02 4.89 12.99
C ASP A 94 -2.74 4.04 13.03
N HIS A 95 -2.85 2.77 13.41
CA HIS A 95 -1.74 1.83 13.37
C HIS A 95 -1.21 1.63 11.95
N ILE A 96 -2.09 1.46 10.95
CA ILE A 96 -1.66 1.38 9.54
C ILE A 96 -0.97 2.66 9.10
N ARG A 97 -1.52 3.83 9.42
CA ARG A 97 -0.92 5.11 9.06
C ARG A 97 0.48 5.26 9.68
N ALA A 98 0.64 4.88 10.95
CA ALA A 98 1.94 4.88 11.61
C ALA A 98 2.95 3.95 10.91
N MET A 99 2.51 2.76 10.47
CA MET A 99 3.37 1.86 9.68
C MET A 99 3.72 2.44 8.29
N GLN A 100 2.77 3.08 7.62
CA GLN A 100 3.01 3.72 6.32
C GLN A 100 4.05 4.84 6.45
N GLU A 101 3.92 5.70 7.46
CA GLU A 101 4.88 6.78 7.69
C GLU A 101 6.25 6.24 8.11
N ASN A 102 6.31 5.26 9.01
CA ASN A 102 7.58 4.77 9.52
C ASN A 102 8.34 3.89 8.51
N LEU A 103 7.64 3.04 7.76
CA LEU A 103 8.27 2.06 6.86
C LEU A 103 8.34 2.54 5.41
N LEU A 104 7.31 3.22 4.91
CA LEU A 104 7.17 3.53 3.49
C LEU A 104 7.55 4.97 3.14
N ARG A 105 7.47 5.93 4.08
CA ARG A 105 7.79 7.34 3.79
C ARG A 105 9.20 7.49 3.22
N ASP A 106 10.19 6.95 3.92
CA ASP A 106 11.60 7.07 3.55
C ASP A 106 11.95 6.41 2.20
N PRO A 107 11.54 5.14 1.93
CA PRO A 107 11.76 4.54 0.61
C PRO A 107 11.04 5.26 -0.52
N LEU A 108 9.79 5.69 -0.31
CA LEU A 108 9.00 6.36 -1.35
C LEU A 108 9.54 7.77 -1.64
N ASP A 109 9.99 8.51 -0.63
CA ASP A 109 10.63 9.82 -0.81
C ASP A 109 11.90 9.70 -1.66
N LYS A 110 12.75 8.70 -1.38
CA LYS A 110 13.93 8.41 -2.20
C LYS A 110 13.57 8.07 -3.64
N LEU A 111 12.52 7.26 -3.84
CA LEU A 111 12.06 6.86 -5.17
C LEU A 111 11.49 8.07 -5.93
N LEU A 112 10.73 8.93 -5.25
CA LEU A 112 10.18 10.16 -5.82
C LEU A 112 11.31 11.09 -6.28
N LYS A 113 12.34 11.32 -5.45
CA LYS A 113 13.51 12.13 -5.80
C LYS A 113 14.29 11.56 -7.00
N LEU A 114 14.44 10.23 -7.09
CA LEU A 114 15.06 9.58 -8.25
C LEU A 114 14.25 9.78 -9.53
N VAL A 115 12.92 9.69 -9.45
CA VAL A 115 12.02 9.92 -10.59
C VAL A 115 12.07 11.39 -11.03
N GLN A 116 12.09 12.34 -10.07
CA GLN A 116 12.24 13.76 -10.36
C GLN A 116 13.58 14.06 -11.06
N LEU A 117 14.69 13.47 -10.60
CA LEU A 117 15.99 13.61 -11.27
C LEU A 117 15.98 13.06 -12.71
N HIS A 118 15.28 11.95 -12.95
CA HIS A 118 15.17 11.38 -14.29
C HIS A 118 14.34 12.25 -15.25
N LEU A 119 13.24 12.82 -14.78
CA LEU A 119 12.30 13.59 -15.60
C LEU A 119 12.71 15.06 -15.76
N PHE A 120 13.09 15.71 -14.66
CA PHE A 120 13.32 17.15 -14.59
C PHE A 120 14.79 17.53 -14.47
N GLY A 121 15.69 16.56 -14.21
CA GLY A 121 17.12 16.81 -14.03
C GLY A 121 17.46 17.60 -12.76
N LYS A 122 16.48 17.87 -11.90
CA LYS A 122 16.59 18.56 -10.62
C LYS A 122 15.56 17.98 -9.64
N VAL A 123 15.88 18.03 -8.35
CA VAL A 123 14.93 17.73 -7.28
C VAL A 123 14.24 19.03 -6.87
N ASP A 124 12.92 19.02 -6.82
CA ASP A 124 12.11 20.12 -6.27
C ASP A 124 11.50 19.67 -4.94
N ASP A 125 11.94 20.28 -3.85
CA ASP A 125 11.49 19.95 -2.49
C ASP A 125 10.00 20.31 -2.25
N ASN A 126 9.38 21.11 -3.14
CA ASN A 126 7.95 21.40 -3.05
C ASN A 126 7.06 20.22 -3.51
N ILE A 127 7.62 19.28 -4.29
CA ILE A 127 6.87 18.13 -4.77
C ILE A 127 7.01 17.00 -3.75
N THR A 128 6.06 16.94 -2.83
CA THR A 128 5.95 15.90 -1.81
C THR A 128 4.74 14.99 -2.06
N PHE A 129 4.64 13.92 -1.29
CA PHE A 129 3.47 13.07 -1.25
C PHE A 129 3.01 12.92 0.19
N ASP A 130 1.70 12.76 0.37
CA ASP A 130 1.08 12.40 1.63
C ASP A 130 0.16 11.18 1.43
N PHE A 131 0.04 10.35 2.46
CA PHE A 131 -0.82 9.19 2.41
C PHE A 131 -2.29 9.60 2.54
N VAL A 132 -3.14 9.01 1.69
CA VAL A 132 -4.58 9.23 1.73
C VAL A 132 -5.12 8.65 3.05
N PRO A 133 -5.93 9.41 3.82
CA PRO A 133 -6.56 8.90 5.03
C PRO A 133 -7.42 7.67 4.75
N LEU A 134 -7.27 6.63 5.58
CA LEU A 134 -8.02 5.37 5.45
C LEU A 134 -9.45 5.49 5.99
N ARG A 135 -9.67 6.37 6.97
CA ARG A 135 -11.00 6.66 7.50
C ARG A 135 -11.73 7.56 6.51
N GLN A 136 -12.76 7.01 5.88
CA GLN A 136 -13.73 7.81 5.13
C GLN A 136 -14.80 8.27 6.11
N MET A 137 -15.01 9.58 6.16
CA MET A 137 -16.09 10.16 6.96
C MET A 137 -17.43 9.79 6.33
N SER A 138 -18.43 9.54 7.17
CA SER A 138 -19.78 9.35 6.66
C SER A 138 -20.31 10.67 6.07
N GLU A 139 -21.31 10.59 5.20
CA GLU A 139 -21.97 11.79 4.66
C GLU A 139 -22.55 12.69 5.77
N THR A 140 -23.00 12.09 6.88
CA THR A 140 -23.50 12.80 8.06
C THR A 140 -22.40 13.54 8.82
N GLU A 141 -21.22 12.94 8.99
CA GLU A 141 -20.05 13.58 9.58
C GLU A 141 -19.58 14.74 8.68
N LEU A 142 -19.48 14.51 7.36
CA LEU A 142 -19.12 15.55 6.38
C LEU A 142 -20.10 16.72 6.39
N SER A 143 -21.41 16.44 6.47
CA SER A 143 -22.43 17.49 6.57
C SER A 143 -22.30 18.31 7.86
N THR A 144 -21.88 17.68 8.96
CA THR A 144 -21.69 18.38 10.24
C THR A 144 -20.46 19.29 10.18
N ILE A 145 -19.38 18.83 9.54
CA ILE A 145 -18.17 19.63 9.30
C ILE A 145 -18.50 20.83 8.44
N ARG A 146 -19.18 20.64 7.31
CA ARG A 146 -19.60 21.73 6.42
C ARG A 146 -20.43 22.78 7.16
N LYS A 147 -21.36 22.35 8.02
CA LYS A 147 -22.13 23.27 8.86
C LYS A 147 -21.23 24.05 9.82
N SER A 148 -20.29 23.37 10.48
CA SER A 148 -19.32 24.02 11.37
C SER A 148 -18.42 25.00 10.61
N ASP A 149 -18.06 24.70 9.37
CA ASP A 149 -17.29 25.59 8.50
C ASP A 149 -18.12 26.81 8.10
N THR A 150 -19.40 26.64 7.75
CA THR A 150 -20.31 27.77 7.51
C THR A 150 -20.43 28.65 8.75
N ASP A 151 -20.63 28.07 9.94
CA ASP A 151 -20.75 28.83 11.19
C ASP A 151 -19.45 29.61 11.49
N ARG A 152 -18.28 29.01 11.21
CA ARG A 152 -16.97 29.66 11.30
C ARG A 152 -16.85 30.83 10.32
N ASP A 153 -17.26 30.64 9.07
CA ASP A 153 -17.16 31.67 8.03
C ASP A 153 -18.07 32.86 8.32
N VAL A 154 -19.30 32.62 8.77
CA VAL A 154 -20.23 33.66 9.22
C VAL A 154 -19.60 34.48 10.35
N ALA A 155 -18.96 33.81 11.31
CA ALA A 155 -18.27 34.50 12.40
C ALA A 155 -17.08 35.35 11.91
N TYR A 156 -16.30 34.86 10.95
CA TYR A 156 -15.18 35.64 10.39
C TYR A 156 -15.62 36.83 9.53
N ILE A 157 -16.70 36.69 8.77
CA ILE A 157 -17.29 37.79 7.99
C ILE A 157 -17.85 38.86 8.94
N GLN A 158 -18.59 38.45 9.97
CA GLN A 158 -19.13 39.37 10.98
C GLN A 158 -18.03 40.09 11.77
N ALA A 159 -16.91 39.41 12.03
CA ALA A 159 -15.75 40.00 12.69
C ALA A 159 -14.90 40.88 11.76
N GLY A 160 -15.18 40.91 10.45
CA GLY A 160 -14.43 41.66 9.45
C GLY A 160 -13.01 41.12 9.20
N VAL A 161 -12.77 39.85 9.52
CA VAL A 161 -11.44 39.19 9.34
C VAL A 161 -11.29 38.65 7.91
N VAL A 162 -12.39 38.23 7.28
CA VAL A 162 -12.42 37.62 5.95
C VAL A 162 -13.59 38.23 5.16
N SER A 163 -13.40 38.54 3.88
CA SER A 163 -14.49 39.03 3.02
C SER A 163 -15.39 37.90 2.52
N ALA A 164 -16.60 38.22 2.09
CA ALA A 164 -17.50 37.23 1.50
C ALA A 164 -16.93 36.62 0.20
N GLU A 165 -16.12 37.39 -0.54
CA GLU A 165 -15.46 36.97 -1.78
C GLU A 165 -14.34 35.96 -1.51
N GLU A 166 -13.56 36.13 -0.45
CA GLU A 166 -12.50 35.21 -0.05
C GLU A 166 -13.07 33.85 0.35
N VAL A 167 -14.20 33.84 1.06
CA VAL A 167 -14.92 32.60 1.40
C VAL A 167 -15.48 31.91 0.15
N ARG A 168 -16.01 32.68 -0.80
CA ARG A 168 -16.50 32.15 -2.09
C ARG A 168 -15.38 31.52 -2.92
N GLY A 169 -14.22 32.18 -3.00
CA GLY A 169 -13.03 31.64 -3.66
C GLY A 169 -12.56 30.34 -3.02
N ARG A 170 -12.58 30.25 -1.69
CA ARG A 170 -12.26 29.02 -0.96
C ARG A 170 -13.26 27.90 -1.27
N LEU A 171 -14.56 28.17 -1.19
CA LEU A 171 -15.62 27.20 -1.48
C LEU A 171 -15.53 26.68 -2.92
N ALA A 172 -15.18 27.52 -3.89
CA ALA A 172 -15.04 27.11 -5.28
C ALA A 172 -13.82 26.19 -5.51
N GLY A 173 -12.74 26.37 -4.73
CA GLY A 173 -11.51 25.59 -4.83
C GLY A 173 -11.47 24.31 -3.98
N GLU A 174 -12.35 24.16 -3.00
CA GLU A 174 -12.30 23.05 -2.03
C GLU A 174 -12.96 21.76 -2.57
N PRO A 175 -12.21 20.65 -2.74
CA PRO A 175 -12.75 19.38 -3.21
C PRO A 175 -13.79 18.82 -2.23
N GLY A 176 -15.07 19.06 -2.52
CA GLY A 176 -16.19 18.54 -1.73
C GLY A 176 -17.05 19.60 -1.05
N SER A 177 -16.89 20.88 -1.38
CA SER A 177 -17.79 21.94 -0.91
C SER A 177 -19.21 21.83 -1.50
N GLY A 178 -19.35 21.14 -2.64
CA GLY A 178 -20.59 21.11 -3.42
C GLY A 178 -20.77 22.32 -4.36
N TYR A 179 -19.87 23.31 -4.27
CA TYR A 179 -19.84 24.55 -5.05
C TYR A 179 -18.68 24.64 -6.04
N ASN A 180 -18.07 23.49 -6.36
CA ASN A 180 -16.98 23.38 -7.31
C ASN A 180 -17.46 23.90 -8.69
N GLY A 181 -16.88 25.01 -9.16
CA GLY A 181 -17.22 25.61 -10.46
C GLY A 181 -18.16 26.82 -10.42
N ILE A 182 -18.46 27.37 -9.25
CA ILE A 182 -19.03 28.72 -9.16
C ILE A 182 -18.01 29.74 -9.68
N ASP A 183 -18.45 30.68 -10.51
CA ASP A 183 -17.65 31.84 -10.88
C ASP A 183 -17.44 32.70 -9.63
N VAL A 184 -16.16 32.86 -9.26
CA VAL A 184 -15.74 33.58 -8.06
C VAL A 184 -15.98 35.08 -8.21
N GLU A 185 -15.97 35.58 -9.45
CA GLU A 185 -16.12 37.01 -9.76
C GLU A 185 -17.58 37.45 -9.96
N ASP A 186 -18.49 36.51 -10.28
CA ASP A 186 -19.93 36.79 -10.46
C ASP A 186 -20.67 36.84 -9.11
N VAL A 187 -20.41 37.87 -8.32
CA VAL A 187 -21.09 38.10 -7.03
C VAL A 187 -22.52 38.58 -7.31
N PRO A 188 -23.57 37.86 -6.88
CA PRO A 188 -24.93 38.39 -6.91
C PRO A 188 -24.97 39.67 -6.08
N GLU A 189 -25.37 40.77 -6.70
CA GLU A 189 -25.65 42.00 -5.98
C GLU A 189 -26.62 41.67 -4.84
N MET A 190 -26.24 41.97 -3.60
CA MET A 190 -27.18 41.87 -2.49
C MET A 190 -28.41 42.70 -2.86
N PRO A 191 -29.64 42.14 -2.74
CA PRO A 191 -30.83 42.93 -2.88
C PRO A 191 -30.68 44.15 -1.97
N ASP A 192 -30.68 45.33 -2.57
CA ASP A 192 -30.70 46.57 -1.82
C ASP A 192 -32.05 46.57 -1.07
N ASP A 193 -32.00 46.24 0.22
CA ASP A 193 -33.15 46.26 1.11
C ASP A 193 -33.58 47.72 1.25
N GLY A 194 -34.31 48.22 0.25
CA GLY A 194 -34.53 49.63 -0.10
C GLY A 194 -34.96 50.54 1.05
N PHE A 195 -34.00 50.92 1.89
CA PHE A 195 -34.19 51.82 3.02
C PHE A 195 -33.19 52.99 3.05
N SER A 196 -32.45 53.22 1.98
CA SER A 196 -31.70 54.46 1.83
C SER A 196 -31.87 55.08 0.45
N ASP A 197 -32.45 56.28 0.49
CA ASP A 197 -32.16 57.38 -0.41
C ASP A 197 -33.00 57.51 -1.69
N GLY A 198 -34.29 57.74 -1.46
CA GLY A 198 -35.08 58.53 -2.40
C GLY A 198 -34.71 60.00 -2.25
N MET A 199 -33.81 60.52 -3.10
CA MET A 199 -33.71 61.94 -3.49
C MET A 199 -32.56 62.13 -4.49
N ASN A 200 -32.83 61.97 -5.80
CA ASN A 200 -32.40 62.98 -6.78
C ASN A 200 -33.04 62.71 -8.15
N ASP A 201 -33.57 63.77 -8.73
CA ASP A 201 -34.34 63.81 -9.96
C ASP A 201 -33.47 63.75 -11.23
N GLY A 202 -34.00 63.09 -12.26
CA GLY A 202 -34.06 63.64 -13.62
C GLY A 202 -32.84 63.44 -14.55
N ALA A 203 -32.97 62.51 -15.49
CA ALA A 203 -32.90 62.78 -16.94
C ALA A 203 -33.03 61.46 -17.73
N GLU A 204 -34.06 61.37 -18.57
CA GLU A 204 -34.12 60.41 -19.67
C GLU A 204 -33.13 60.83 -20.75
N GLU A 205 -32.34 59.89 -21.29
CA GLU A 205 -31.96 59.90 -22.70
C GLU A 205 -31.69 58.47 -23.20
N ASP A 206 -32.52 58.07 -24.16
CA ASP A 206 -32.47 56.87 -24.98
C ASP A 206 -31.41 57.02 -26.06
N VAL A 207 -30.41 56.12 -26.12
CA VAL A 207 -29.70 55.81 -27.38
C VAL A 207 -29.20 54.36 -27.39
N GLY A 208 -29.91 53.52 -28.14
CA GLY A 208 -29.36 52.83 -29.31
C GLY A 208 -28.14 51.91 -29.13
N GLY A 209 -28.37 50.61 -29.27
CA GLY A 209 -27.33 49.59 -29.30
C GLY A 209 -26.31 49.74 -30.44
N GLN A 210 -25.07 49.37 -30.14
CA GLN A 210 -24.06 49.03 -31.14
C GLN A 210 -23.22 47.86 -30.61
N ALA A 211 -23.26 46.74 -31.32
CA ALA A 211 -22.49 45.53 -31.01
C ALA A 211 -20.98 45.81 -31.13
N ALA A 212 -20.22 45.46 -30.09
CA ALA A 212 -18.75 45.48 -30.11
C ALA A 212 -18.20 44.32 -30.96
N PRO A 213 -17.09 44.54 -31.71
CA PRO A 213 -16.51 43.52 -32.59
C PRO A 213 -15.74 42.46 -31.80
N LYS A 214 -15.74 41.22 -32.32
CA LYS A 214 -14.94 40.09 -31.82
C LYS A 214 -13.43 40.41 -31.90
N PRO A 215 -12.62 40.06 -30.89
CA PRO A 215 -11.16 40.18 -31.00
C PRO A 215 -10.59 39.10 -31.94
N GLU A 216 -9.64 39.51 -32.79
CA GLU A 216 -8.84 38.63 -33.66
C GLU A 216 -7.80 37.82 -32.85
N PRO A 217 -7.38 36.63 -33.33
CA PRO A 217 -6.45 35.77 -32.61
C PRO A 217 -5.04 36.37 -32.54
N ALA A 218 -4.39 36.21 -31.39
CA ALA A 218 -3.01 36.61 -31.14
C ALA A 218 -2.07 35.99 -32.19
N GLN A 219 -1.29 36.83 -32.85
CA GLN A 219 -0.23 36.39 -33.77
C GLN A 219 0.99 35.99 -32.95
N ASP A 220 1.45 34.75 -33.17
CA ASP A 220 2.64 34.17 -32.58
C ASP A 220 3.89 35.02 -32.89
N ALA A 221 4.68 35.32 -31.86
CA ALA A 221 5.93 36.04 -32.00
C ALA A 221 6.94 35.23 -32.83
N GLU A 222 7.53 35.88 -33.84
CA GLU A 222 8.59 35.31 -34.68
C GLU A 222 9.74 34.72 -33.84
N TRP A 223 10.05 33.45 -34.11
CA TRP A 223 11.08 32.67 -33.43
C TRP A 223 12.47 33.03 -33.97
N ASP A 224 13.31 33.59 -33.10
CA ASP A 224 14.68 34.02 -33.41
C ASP A 224 15.68 32.85 -33.32
N GLU A 225 15.98 32.26 -34.48
CA GLU A 225 16.90 31.12 -34.65
C GLU A 225 18.36 31.44 -34.23
N SER A 226 18.71 32.72 -34.08
CA SER A 226 20.08 33.14 -33.72
C SER A 226 20.44 32.91 -32.25
N LYS A 227 19.45 32.61 -31.38
CA LYS A 227 19.66 32.36 -29.95
C LYS A 227 19.93 30.89 -29.60
N HIS A 228 19.98 29.99 -30.58
CA HIS A 228 20.19 28.55 -30.36
C HIS A 228 21.25 27.95 -31.31
N PRO A 229 22.54 27.93 -30.94
CA PRO A 229 23.59 27.39 -31.81
C PRO A 229 23.46 25.87 -31.98
N ARG A 230 23.37 25.41 -33.23
CA ARG A 230 23.40 24.00 -33.63
C ARG A 230 24.77 23.63 -34.22
N ALA A 231 25.17 22.37 -34.09
CA ALA A 231 26.28 21.84 -34.89
C ALA A 231 25.89 21.78 -36.38
N GLU A 232 26.88 21.87 -37.28
CA GLU A 232 26.70 21.98 -38.74
C GLU A 232 25.97 20.79 -39.40
N ASN A 233 25.74 19.70 -38.66
CA ASN A 233 25.01 18.51 -39.09
C ASN A 233 23.67 18.28 -38.35
N GLY A 234 23.11 19.30 -37.69
CA GLY A 234 21.73 19.30 -37.21
C GLY A 234 21.40 18.32 -36.07
N ARG A 235 22.40 17.67 -35.44
CA ARG A 235 22.22 16.83 -34.24
C ARG A 235 22.77 17.51 -32.99
N PHE A 236 22.10 17.29 -31.86
CA PHE A 236 22.63 17.62 -30.53
C PHE A 236 23.91 16.82 -30.27
N GLY A 237 24.97 17.50 -29.83
CA GLY A 237 26.31 16.93 -29.68
C GLY A 237 26.42 15.88 -28.57
N GLY A 238 26.79 14.65 -28.94
CA GLY A 238 27.14 13.58 -28.01
C GLY A 238 28.63 13.64 -27.66
N GLY A 239 28.94 13.87 -26.38
CA GLY A 239 30.30 13.80 -25.85
C GLY A 239 30.79 12.36 -25.73
N SER A 240 31.87 12.05 -26.46
CA SER A 240 32.60 10.79 -26.38
C SER A 240 33.51 10.74 -25.14
N GLY A 241 33.16 9.91 -24.16
CA GLY A 241 34.00 9.58 -23.01
C GLY A 241 34.68 8.21 -23.20
N GLU A 242 35.97 8.26 -23.49
CA GLU A 242 36.89 7.13 -23.64
C GLU A 242 36.99 6.33 -22.33
N LYS A 243 36.58 5.04 -22.33
CA LYS A 243 36.64 4.16 -21.15
C LYS A 243 38.09 3.73 -20.89
N GLN A 244 38.68 4.21 -19.79
CA GLN A 244 39.87 3.59 -19.20
C GLN A 244 39.46 2.33 -18.42
N THR A 245 39.84 1.15 -18.91
CA THR A 245 39.62 -0.13 -18.23
C THR A 245 40.64 -0.33 -17.10
N LYS A 246 40.17 -0.41 -15.84
CA LYS A 246 40.96 -0.88 -14.68
C LYS A 246 41.14 -2.40 -14.74
N LYS A 247 42.27 -2.90 -14.20
CA LYS A 247 42.60 -4.33 -14.12
C LYS A 247 41.57 -5.12 -13.29
N PRO A 248 41.19 -6.34 -13.71
CA PRO A 248 40.18 -7.14 -13.02
C PRO A 248 40.66 -7.64 -11.66
N SER A 249 39.75 -7.61 -10.69
CA SER A 249 39.93 -8.17 -9.35
C SER A 249 39.77 -9.71 -9.37
N LYS A 250 40.32 -10.40 -8.37
CA LYS A 250 40.39 -11.87 -8.33
C LYS A 250 38.97 -12.48 -8.30
N GLY A 251 38.52 -13.05 -9.43
CA GLY A 251 37.19 -13.66 -9.59
C GLY A 251 36.24 -12.89 -10.52
N GLU A 252 36.65 -11.73 -11.03
CA GLU A 252 35.88 -10.90 -11.95
C GLU A 252 36.02 -11.41 -13.40
N THR A 253 34.90 -11.73 -14.03
CA THR A 253 34.84 -12.21 -15.43
C THR A 253 33.80 -11.43 -16.22
N ASP A 254 33.97 -11.36 -17.55
CA ASP A 254 32.98 -10.73 -18.42
C ASP A 254 31.61 -11.44 -18.35
N LEU A 255 30.52 -10.67 -18.48
CA LEU A 255 29.14 -11.16 -18.37
C LEU A 255 28.89 -12.38 -19.27
N GLY A 256 29.36 -12.36 -20.52
CA GLY A 256 29.17 -13.47 -21.45
C GLY A 256 29.83 -14.77 -20.96
N SER A 257 31.04 -14.66 -20.43
CA SER A 257 31.77 -15.81 -19.86
C SER A 257 31.18 -16.30 -18.54
N LEU A 258 30.60 -15.41 -17.74
CA LEU A 258 29.87 -15.75 -16.51
C LEU A 258 28.62 -16.59 -16.84
N PHE A 259 27.85 -16.21 -17.86
CA PHE A 259 26.67 -16.98 -18.29
C PHE A 259 27.03 -18.40 -18.75
N GLN A 260 28.09 -18.56 -19.54
CA GLN A 260 28.56 -19.90 -19.97
C GLN A 260 29.05 -20.75 -18.78
N THR A 261 29.74 -20.14 -17.83
CA THR A 261 30.22 -20.82 -16.62
C THR A 261 29.04 -21.26 -15.74
N ALA A 262 28.02 -20.40 -15.60
CA ALA A 262 26.81 -20.70 -14.83
C ALA A 262 25.96 -21.83 -15.43
N ILE A 263 25.94 -21.98 -16.76
CA ILE A 263 25.22 -23.07 -17.45
C ILE A 263 25.99 -24.40 -17.33
N SER A 264 27.33 -24.35 -17.40
CA SER A 264 28.17 -25.56 -17.46
C SER A 264 28.50 -26.16 -16.08
N ASN A 265 28.51 -25.35 -15.02
CA ASN A 265 28.95 -25.79 -13.70
C ASN A 265 27.81 -25.82 -12.65
N SER A 266 27.65 -26.95 -11.96
CA SER A 266 26.58 -27.15 -10.97
C SER A 266 26.97 -26.78 -9.54
N GLY A 267 28.21 -26.35 -9.27
CA GLY A 267 28.73 -26.21 -7.89
C GLY A 267 29.63 -25.02 -7.57
N GLY A 268 29.91 -24.11 -8.51
CA GLY A 268 30.78 -22.93 -8.27
C GLY A 268 30.03 -21.72 -7.68
N ASN A 269 30.70 -20.90 -6.86
CA ASN A 269 30.21 -19.56 -6.46
C ASN A 269 31.37 -18.55 -6.36
N ALA A 270 32.43 -18.76 -7.15
CA ALA A 270 33.67 -17.99 -7.04
C ALA A 270 33.81 -16.90 -8.12
N VAL A 271 32.82 -16.78 -9.00
CA VAL A 271 32.88 -15.94 -10.20
C VAL A 271 31.70 -14.98 -10.22
N TYR A 272 31.97 -13.71 -10.48
CA TYR A 272 30.98 -12.64 -10.56
C TYR A 272 31.34 -11.64 -11.67
N SER A 273 30.35 -10.87 -12.13
CA SER A 273 30.55 -9.78 -13.08
C SER A 273 29.91 -8.50 -12.55
N ASP A 274 30.68 -7.41 -12.56
CA ASP A 274 30.18 -6.06 -12.31
C ASP A 274 29.64 -5.50 -13.63
N PHE A 275 28.37 -5.14 -13.69
CA PHE A 275 27.74 -4.66 -14.94
C PHE A 275 27.30 -3.19 -14.86
N ALA A 276 27.09 -2.66 -13.67
CA ALA A 276 26.86 -1.23 -13.47
C ALA A 276 27.76 -0.71 -12.34
N VAL A 277 28.91 -0.17 -12.74
CA VAL A 277 29.83 0.57 -11.86
C VAL A 277 29.50 2.04 -11.97
N ILE A 278 29.25 2.70 -10.84
CA ILE A 278 29.00 4.15 -10.83
C ILE A 278 30.31 4.88 -11.13
N ASP A 279 30.28 5.77 -12.13
CA ASP A 279 31.43 6.60 -12.46
C ASP A 279 31.73 7.59 -11.34
N GLY A 280 33.01 7.86 -11.09
CA GLY A 280 33.46 8.73 -10.00
C GLY A 280 32.93 10.16 -10.12
N LYS A 281 32.68 10.64 -11.35
CA LYS A 281 32.05 11.94 -11.59
C LYS A 281 30.59 11.95 -11.16
N THR A 282 29.83 10.91 -11.50
CA THR A 282 28.43 10.76 -11.08
C THR A 282 28.31 10.64 -9.56
N ALA A 283 29.22 9.89 -8.92
CA ALA A 283 29.26 9.79 -7.47
C ALA A 283 29.57 11.14 -6.80
N GLY A 284 30.43 11.97 -7.40
CA GLY A 284 30.73 13.31 -6.91
C GLY A 284 29.54 14.27 -6.99
N ILE A 285 28.77 14.22 -8.08
CA ILE A 285 27.55 15.03 -8.24
C ILE A 285 26.50 14.61 -7.21
N VAL A 286 26.26 13.30 -7.05
CA VAL A 286 25.29 12.80 -6.08
C VAL A 286 25.69 13.14 -4.65
N LYS A 287 26.98 13.05 -4.32
CA LYS A 287 27.49 13.45 -3.00
C LYS A 287 27.33 14.95 -2.74
N ALA A 288 27.50 15.80 -3.77
CA ALA A 288 27.33 17.23 -3.64
C ALA A 288 25.86 17.65 -3.46
N GLU A 289 24.92 16.96 -4.12
CA GLU A 289 23.49 17.32 -4.09
C GLU A 289 22.71 16.65 -2.96
N THR A 290 23.10 15.43 -2.55
CA THR A 290 22.33 14.64 -1.56
C THR A 290 23.09 14.39 -0.26
N GLY A 291 24.39 14.70 -0.21
CA GLY A 291 25.26 14.37 0.92
C GLY A 291 25.61 12.87 1.04
N ILE A 292 25.05 12.01 0.18
CA ILE A 292 25.26 10.57 0.22
C ILE A 292 26.46 10.20 -0.65
N ASP A 293 27.47 9.56 -0.03
CA ASP A 293 28.65 9.06 -0.74
C ASP A 293 28.36 7.69 -1.37
N ILE A 294 28.04 7.70 -2.66
CA ILE A 294 27.84 6.48 -3.46
C ILE A 294 29.13 6.04 -4.18
N SER A 295 30.29 6.62 -3.84
CA SER A 295 31.55 6.22 -4.45
C SER A 295 31.86 4.75 -4.13
N GLY A 296 32.12 3.96 -5.19
CA GLY A 296 32.40 2.54 -5.05
C GLY A 296 31.20 1.61 -5.00
N TRP A 297 29.96 2.13 -5.11
CA TRP A 297 28.78 1.28 -5.30
C TRP A 297 28.80 0.62 -6.68
N ARG A 298 28.53 -0.69 -6.69
CA ARG A 298 28.54 -1.53 -7.89
C ARG A 298 27.36 -2.48 -7.85
N HIS A 299 26.74 -2.69 -9.01
CA HIS A 299 25.84 -3.82 -9.19
C HIS A 299 26.62 -4.98 -9.80
N SER A 300 26.75 -6.04 -9.01
CA SER A 300 27.40 -7.30 -9.39
C SER A 300 26.35 -8.40 -9.51
N ILE A 301 26.54 -9.31 -10.46
CA ILE A 301 25.76 -10.55 -10.54
C ILE A 301 26.70 -11.75 -10.43
N GLY A 302 26.32 -12.73 -9.61
CA GLY A 302 27.10 -13.95 -9.41
C GLY A 302 26.61 -15.14 -10.24
N GLU A 303 27.45 -16.17 -10.34
CA GLU A 303 27.12 -17.46 -10.98
C GLU A 303 25.87 -18.12 -10.36
N ALA A 304 25.69 -18.02 -9.05
CA ALA A 304 24.54 -18.57 -8.34
C ALA A 304 23.22 -17.86 -8.70
N ASP A 305 23.24 -16.54 -8.87
CA ASP A 305 22.07 -15.73 -9.19
C ASP A 305 21.54 -16.08 -10.58
N ILE A 306 22.44 -16.18 -11.56
CA ILE A 306 22.10 -16.59 -12.93
C ILE A 306 21.49 -17.99 -12.95
N ARG A 307 22.05 -18.95 -12.20
CA ARG A 307 21.47 -20.30 -12.10
C ARG A 307 20.10 -20.30 -11.44
N HIS A 308 19.89 -19.49 -10.41
CA HIS A 308 18.58 -19.35 -9.79
C HIS A 308 17.56 -18.81 -10.80
N ILE A 309 17.92 -17.78 -11.56
CA ILE A 309 17.08 -17.20 -12.62
C ILE A 309 16.76 -18.26 -13.68
N LEU A 310 17.75 -19.01 -14.19
CA LEU A 310 17.52 -20.06 -15.18
C LEU A 310 16.65 -21.21 -14.62
N LYS A 311 16.83 -21.62 -13.36
CA LYS A 311 16.01 -22.66 -12.73
C LYS A 311 14.56 -22.23 -12.51
N LYS A 312 14.31 -20.93 -12.26
CA LYS A 312 12.97 -20.38 -12.02
C LYS A 312 12.27 -19.91 -13.28
N HIS A 313 13.02 -19.41 -14.26
CA HIS A 313 12.50 -18.72 -15.44
C HIS A 313 13.00 -19.27 -16.80
N GLY A 314 13.87 -20.29 -16.80
CA GLY A 314 14.29 -20.99 -18.02
C GLY A 314 13.46 -22.23 -18.36
N ASN A 315 12.77 -22.84 -17.37
CA ASN A 315 12.03 -24.07 -17.60
C ASN A 315 10.65 -23.81 -18.23
N GLU A 316 10.49 -24.19 -19.51
CA GLU A 316 9.23 -24.15 -20.29
C GLU A 316 8.03 -24.64 -19.47
N LYS A 317 8.09 -25.86 -18.94
CA LYS A 317 6.95 -26.48 -18.25
C LYS A 317 6.45 -25.65 -17.06
N ARG A 318 7.36 -24.98 -16.35
CA ARG A 318 7.02 -24.15 -15.18
C ARG A 318 6.51 -22.77 -15.60
N LYS A 319 7.01 -22.23 -16.71
CA LYS A 319 6.63 -20.94 -17.29
C LYS A 319 5.25 -20.99 -17.96
N THR A 320 4.93 -22.07 -18.67
CA THR A 320 3.60 -22.32 -19.25
C THR A 320 2.52 -22.45 -18.17
N ALA A 321 2.85 -23.05 -17.02
CA ALA A 321 1.93 -23.15 -15.88
C ALA A 321 1.59 -21.79 -15.23
N VAL A 322 2.43 -20.77 -15.43
CA VAL A 322 2.27 -19.40 -14.90
C VAL A 322 1.92 -18.41 -16.04
N GLY A 323 1.58 -18.90 -17.23
CA GLY A 323 1.12 -18.07 -18.35
C GLY A 323 2.19 -17.13 -18.94
N SER A 324 3.49 -17.42 -18.76
CA SER A 324 4.59 -16.56 -19.23
C SER A 324 5.57 -17.31 -20.15
N VAL A 325 6.27 -16.57 -21.02
CA VAL A 325 7.18 -17.13 -22.04
C VAL A 325 8.57 -17.44 -21.45
N PRO A 326 9.17 -18.61 -21.73
CA PRO A 326 10.50 -19.00 -21.25
C PRO A 326 11.62 -18.11 -21.82
N LEU A 327 12.72 -17.99 -21.07
CA LEU A 327 13.87 -17.15 -21.46
C LEU A 327 14.84 -17.83 -22.45
N LEU A 328 14.85 -19.17 -22.52
CA LEU A 328 15.78 -19.92 -23.38
C LEU A 328 15.51 -19.74 -24.88
N ASP A 329 14.30 -19.33 -25.27
CA ASP A 329 13.95 -19.07 -26.67
C ASP A 329 14.38 -17.68 -27.18
N ARG A 330 15.00 -16.85 -26.33
CA ARG A 330 15.37 -15.46 -26.66
C ARG A 330 16.88 -15.17 -26.57
N ILE A 331 17.70 -16.19 -26.35
CA ILE A 331 19.17 -16.12 -26.42
C ILE A 331 19.61 -16.82 -27.69
#